data_AF-A0A961L3U1-F1
#
_entry.id   AF-A0A961L3U1-F1
#
_cell.length_a   1.000
_cell.length_b   1.000
_cell.length_c   1.000
_cell.angle_alpha   90.00
_cell.angle_beta   90.00
_cell.angle_gamma   90.00
#
_symmetry.space_group_name_H-M   'P 1'
#
loop_
_entity.id
_entity.type
_entity.pdbx_description
1 polymer ?
#
loop_
_entity_poly.entity_id
_entity_poly.type
_entity_poly.pdbx_seq_one_letter_code
_entity_poly.pdbx_strand_id
1 'polypeptide(L)'
;MSRQAVAALSRRLRGHVGLGESRPETLCTFFVGMVGARSVGLDLIATETGSSALVASTCRRLQRFFQHVDFGPDRAVRIVARLVGSSSACTLALDRTTWKVGTRAT
;
A
#
# COMPACT_ATOMS: atom_id res chain seq x y z
N MET A 1 -5.89 2.22 -14.32
CA MET A 1 -4.51 2.64 -13.96
C MET A 1 -3.46 2.05 -14.89
N SER A 2 -2.24 2.60 -14.95
CA SER A 2 -1.19 1.98 -15.78
C SER A 2 -0.63 0.73 -15.09
N ARG A 3 -0.81 -0.45 -15.71
CA ARG A 3 -0.12 -1.69 -15.29
C ARG A 3 1.39 -1.48 -15.18
N GLN A 4 1.92 -0.56 -15.99
CA GLN A 4 3.30 -0.12 -15.95
C GLN A 4 3.71 0.46 -14.58
N ALA A 5 2.87 1.28 -13.94
CA ALA A 5 3.16 1.83 -12.61
C ALA A 5 3.20 0.73 -11.54
N VAL A 6 2.24 -0.20 -11.57
CA VAL A 6 2.24 -1.36 -10.65
C VAL A 6 3.48 -2.23 -10.87
N ALA A 7 3.86 -2.49 -12.12
CA ALA A 7 5.05 -3.27 -12.44
C ALA A 7 6.35 -2.55 -12.04
N ALA A 8 6.45 -1.24 -12.26
CA ALA A 8 7.60 -0.44 -11.86
C ALA A 8 7.76 -0.40 -10.33
N LEU A 9 6.67 -0.17 -9.59
CA LEU A 9 6.68 -0.19 -8.14
C LEU A 9 7.01 -1.58 -7.59
N SER A 10 6.42 -2.63 -8.17
CA SER A 10 6.71 -4.02 -7.81
C SER A 10 8.20 -4.34 -7.94
N ARG A 11 8.83 -3.88 -9.03
CA ARG A 11 10.28 -4.04 -9.24
C ARG A 11 11.10 -3.28 -8.20
N ARG A 12 10.68 -2.06 -7.85
CA ARG A 12 11.37 -1.22 -6.86
C ARG A 12 11.23 -1.77 -5.43
N LEU A 13 10.12 -2.42 -5.10
CA LEU A 13 9.86 -2.99 -3.79
C LEU A 13 10.38 -4.44 -3.64
N ARG A 14 10.77 -5.08 -4.74
CA ARG A 14 11.30 -6.45 -4.74
C ARG A 14 12.52 -6.54 -3.82
N GLY A 15 12.52 -7.49 -2.89
CA GLY A 15 13.60 -7.66 -1.90
C GLY A 15 13.53 -6.73 -0.69
N HIS A 16 12.71 -5.68 -0.72
CA HIS A 16 12.45 -4.83 0.46
C HIS A 16 11.28 -5.34 1.30
N VAL A 17 10.32 -5.98 0.63
CA VAL A 17 9.07 -6.44 1.23
C VAL A 17 9.07 -7.97 1.26
N GLY A 18 9.27 -8.56 2.45
CA GLY A 18 9.30 -10.02 2.62
C GLY A 18 7.89 -10.63 2.62
N LEU A 19 7.20 -10.56 1.49
CA LEU A 19 5.89 -11.13 1.24
C LEU A 19 5.98 -12.27 0.20
N GLY A 20 5.12 -13.28 0.31
CA GLY A 20 5.02 -14.37 -0.68
C GLY A 20 4.57 -13.90 -2.07
N GLU A 21 4.80 -14.70 -3.12
CA GLU A 21 4.84 -14.29 -4.54
C GLU A 21 3.72 -13.37 -5.05
N SER A 22 2.45 -13.59 -4.68
CA SER A 22 1.29 -12.80 -5.19
C SER A 22 0.94 -11.57 -4.35
N ARG A 23 1.55 -11.43 -3.17
CA ARG A 23 1.26 -10.37 -2.20
C ARG A 23 1.90 -9.02 -2.58
N PRO A 24 3.14 -8.95 -3.12
CA PRO A 24 3.73 -7.69 -3.59
C PRO A 24 2.92 -6.98 -4.67
N GLU A 25 2.36 -7.72 -5.63
CA GLU A 25 1.55 -7.12 -6.71
C GLU A 25 0.24 -6.52 -6.16
N THR A 26 -0.39 -7.20 -5.21
CA THR A 26 -1.60 -6.70 -4.53
C THR A 26 -1.29 -5.44 -3.73
N LEU A 27 -0.14 -5.40 -3.04
CA LEU A 27 0.34 -4.21 -2.32
C LEU A 27 0.62 -3.05 -3.27
N CYS A 28 1.24 -3.30 -4.42
CA CYS A 28 1.52 -2.26 -5.41
C CYS A 28 0.24 -1.74 -6.05
N THR A 29 -0.73 -2.63 -6.31
CA THR A 29 -2.06 -2.25 -6.80
C THR A 29 -2.77 -1.34 -5.80
N PHE A 30 -2.68 -1.66 -4.51
CA PHE A 30 -3.21 -0.81 -3.44
C PHE A 30 -2.58 0.58 -3.43
N PHE A 31 -1.25 0.69 -3.43
CA PHE A 31 -0.58 1.99 -3.40
C PHE A 31 -0.87 2.85 -4.63
N VAL A 32 -0.79 2.25 -5.82
CA VAL A 32 -1.07 2.96 -7.06
C VAL A 32 -2.55 3.39 -7.07
N GLY A 33 -3.47 2.49 -6.70
CA GLY A 33 -4.90 2.79 -6.55
C GLY A 33 -5.21 3.89 -5.53
N MET A 34 -4.53 3.91 -4.39
CA MET A 34 -4.66 4.96 -3.38
C MET A 34 -4.25 6.34 -3.91
N VAL A 35 -3.14 6.41 -4.66
CA VAL A 35 -2.68 7.66 -5.28
C VAL A 35 -3.68 8.15 -6.33
N GLY A 36 -4.23 7.23 -7.13
CA GLY A 36 -5.26 7.55 -8.14
C GLY A 36 -6.57 8.02 -7.50
N ALA A 37 -7.10 7.25 -6.55
CA ALA A 37 -8.36 7.52 -5.88
C ALA A 37 -8.29 8.67 -4.86
N ARG A 38 -7.07 9.07 -4.45
CA ARG A 38 -6.83 10.00 -3.34
C ARG A 38 -7.58 9.60 -2.07
N SER A 39 -7.71 8.30 -1.85
CA SER A 39 -8.51 7.72 -0.78
C SER A 39 -7.90 6.40 -0.34
N VAL A 40 -8.12 6.07 0.94
CA VAL A 40 -7.77 4.78 1.53
C VAL A 40 -8.96 3.79 1.51
N GLY A 41 -10.13 4.22 1.05
CA GLY A 41 -11.32 3.37 0.92
C GLY A 41 -11.12 2.30 -0.14
N LEU A 42 -11.21 1.01 0.25
CA LEU A 42 -10.89 -0.12 -0.64
C LEU A 42 -11.84 -0.25 -1.82
N ASP A 43 -13.08 0.21 -1.67
CA ASP A 43 -14.11 0.30 -2.70
C ASP A 43 -13.79 1.36 -3.76
N LEU A 44 -13.36 2.55 -3.32
CA LEU A 44 -12.91 3.63 -4.20
C LEU A 44 -11.62 3.23 -4.93
N ILE A 45 -10.66 2.65 -4.19
CA ILE A 45 -9.42 2.11 -4.76
C ILE A 45 -9.74 1.03 -5.82
N ALA A 46 -10.65 0.11 -5.53
CA ALA A 46 -11.01 -0.97 -6.45
C ALA A 46 -11.62 -0.44 -7.75
N THR A 47 -12.41 0.63 -7.69
CA THR A 47 -13.01 1.30 -8.86
C THR A 47 -11.94 1.92 -9.75
N GLU A 48 -10.92 2.53 -9.16
CA GLU A 48 -9.84 3.21 -9.89
C GLU A 48 -8.83 2.26 -10.56
N THR A 49 -8.77 0.99 -10.12
CA THR A 49 -7.74 0.04 -10.62
C THR A 49 -7.75 -0.13 -12.15
N GLY A 50 -8.88 0.07 -12.83
CA GLY A 50 -8.99 -0.06 -14.29
C GLY A 50 -8.62 -1.46 -14.81
N SER A 51 -8.81 -2.47 -13.96
CA SER A 51 -8.62 -3.89 -14.28
C SER A 51 -9.81 -4.41 -15.09
N SER A 52 -9.59 -5.44 -15.92
CA SER A 52 -10.69 -6.21 -16.52
C SER A 52 -11.45 -7.06 -15.49
N ALA A 53 -10.92 -7.17 -14.27
CA ALA A 53 -11.59 -7.83 -13.16
C ALA A 53 -12.75 -6.98 -12.63
N LEU A 54 -13.81 -7.65 -12.16
CA LEU A 54 -14.93 -7.01 -11.48
C LEU A 54 -14.41 -6.22 -10.26
N VAL A 55 -14.91 -4.99 -10.07
CA VAL A 55 -14.58 -4.12 -8.92
C VAL A 55 -14.74 -4.87 -7.59
N ALA A 56 -15.81 -5.64 -7.43
CA ALA A 56 -16.06 -6.45 -6.23
C ALA A 56 -15.00 -7.54 -5.99
N SER A 57 -14.41 -8.10 -7.06
CA SER A 57 -13.31 -9.07 -6.96
C SER A 57 -12.03 -8.39 -6.48
N THR A 58 -11.69 -7.23 -7.06
CA THR A 58 -10.55 -6.42 -6.64
C THR A 58 -10.68 -5.98 -5.19
N CYS A 59 -11.85 -5.48 -4.79
CA CYS A 59 -12.13 -5.09 -3.40
C CYS A 59 -11.94 -6.26 -2.43
N ARG A 60 -12.49 -7.44 -2.73
CA ARG A 60 -12.25 -8.66 -1.93
C ARG A 60 -10.78 -9.05 -1.85
N ARG A 61 -10.02 -8.90 -2.94
CA ARG A 61 -8.59 -9.20 -2.95
C ARG A 61 -7.81 -8.28 -2.01
N LEU A 62 -8.13 -6.99 -2.02
CA LEU A 62 -7.55 -5.99 -1.13
C LEU A 62 -7.94 -6.25 0.34
N GLN A 63 -9.20 -6.56 0.62
CA GLN A 63 -9.65 -6.93 1.96
C GLN A 63 -8.92 -8.17 2.48
N ARG A 64 -8.86 -9.25 1.69
CA ARG A 64 -8.14 -10.46 2.06
C ARG A 64 -6.66 -10.21 2.28
N PHE A 65 -6.05 -9.32 1.51
CA PHE A 65 -4.66 -8.92 1.72
C PHE A 65 -4.47 -8.37 3.13
N PHE A 66 -5.23 -7.36 3.54
CA PHE A 66 -5.09 -6.77 4.88
C PHE A 66 -5.59 -7.67 6.02
N GLN A 67 -6.43 -8.67 5.74
CA GLN A 67 -6.81 -9.68 6.72
C GLN A 67 -5.68 -10.68 7.04
N HIS A 68 -4.82 -10.99 6.06
CA HIS A 68 -3.82 -12.08 6.19
C HIS A 68 -2.37 -11.58 6.16
N VAL A 69 -2.15 -10.32 5.82
CA VAL A 69 -0.83 -9.71 5.78
C VAL A 69 -0.69 -8.76 6.95
N ASP A 70 0.06 -9.21 7.95
CA ASP A 70 0.59 -8.35 8.97
C ASP A 70 2.03 -7.94 8.60
N PHE A 71 2.27 -6.64 8.59
CA PHE A 71 3.61 -6.10 8.40
C PHE A 71 4.37 -6.03 9.73
N GLY A 72 3.70 -6.01 10.87
CA GLY A 72 4.29 -5.72 12.17
C GLY A 72 4.65 -4.23 12.32
N PRO A 73 4.83 -3.76 13.57
CA PRO A 73 4.90 -2.33 13.89
C PRO A 73 6.06 -1.58 13.20
N ASP A 74 7.22 -2.23 13.06
CA ASP A 74 8.45 -1.54 12.62
C ASP A 74 8.82 -1.79 11.16
N ARG A 75 8.10 -2.70 10.48
CA ARG A 75 8.53 -3.17 9.16
C ARG A 75 8.31 -2.13 8.08
N ALA A 76 7.24 -1.34 8.20
CA ALA A 76 6.99 -0.19 7.33
C ALA A 76 8.14 0.82 7.41
N VAL A 77 8.62 1.14 8.63
CA VAL A 77 9.74 2.07 8.86
C VAL A 77 11.01 1.57 8.16
N ARG A 78 11.34 0.28 8.32
CA ARG A 78 12.51 -0.31 7.64
C ARG A 78 12.42 -0.28 6.12
N ILE A 79 11.23 -0.51 5.56
CA ILE A 79 11.01 -0.42 4.11
C ILE A 79 11.21 1.02 3.64
N VAL A 80 10.57 1.99 4.29
CA VAL A 80 10.65 3.41 3.93
C VAL A 80 12.10 3.91 4.06
N ALA A 81 12.79 3.62 5.16
CA ALA A 81 14.19 4.01 5.35
C ALA A 81 15.10 3.48 4.23
N ARG A 82 14.92 2.22 3.81
CA ARG A 82 15.67 1.64 2.69
C ARG A 82 15.33 2.29 1.34
N LEU A 83 14.09 2.74 1.14
CA LEU A 83 13.66 3.40 -0.09
C LEU A 83 14.15 4.84 -0.20
N VAL A 84 14.16 5.57 0.93
CA VAL A 84 14.72 6.93 1.04
C VAL A 84 16.24 6.91 0.87
N GLY A 85 16.89 5.83 1.29
CA GLY A 85 18.34 5.66 1.22
C GLY A 85 19.07 6.36 2.38
N SER A 86 20.38 6.15 2.47
CA SER A 86 21.23 6.81 3.46
C SER A 86 21.94 8.00 2.82
N SER A 87 21.47 9.22 3.08
CA SER A 87 22.33 10.41 2.93
C SER A 87 23.13 10.60 4.22
N SER A 88 24.38 11.05 4.09
CA SER A 88 25.28 11.28 5.24
C SER A 88 24.85 12.45 6.13
N ALA A 89 23.88 13.25 5.68
CA ALA A 89 23.21 14.29 6.46
C ALA A 89 21.72 14.26 6.17
N CYS A 90 20.92 13.82 7.15
CA CYS A 90 19.47 13.87 7.11
C CYS A 90 18.98 14.72 8.30
N THR A 91 18.07 15.65 8.04
CA THR A 91 17.35 16.36 9.10
C THR A 91 16.16 15.51 9.52
N LEU A 92 16.16 15.03 10.76
CA LEU A 92 15.04 14.28 11.31
C LEU A 92 13.93 15.23 11.75
N ALA A 93 12.83 15.25 11.02
CA ALA A 93 11.60 15.91 11.43
C ALA A 93 10.72 14.90 12.18
N LEU A 94 10.38 15.19 13.44
CA LEU A 94 9.48 14.39 14.25
C LEU A 94 8.20 15.17 14.52
N ASP A 95 7.07 14.58 14.15
CA ASP A 95 5.74 15.05 14.53
C ASP A 95 4.95 13.88 15.14
N ARG A 96 4.10 14.17 16.12
CA ARG A 96 3.25 13.15 16.76
C ARG A 96 1.85 13.23 16.21
N THR A 97 1.39 12.15 15.59
CA THR A 97 -0.01 11.97 15.20
C THR A 97 -0.68 10.96 16.11
N THR A 98 -1.85 11.31 16.66
CA THR A 98 -2.74 10.37 17.34
C THR A 98 -3.87 9.98 16.40
N TRP A 99 -3.90 8.72 16.00
CA TRP A 99 -4.97 8.19 15.15
C TRP A 99 -6.20 7.92 16.01
N LYS A 100 -7.34 8.49 15.61
CA LYS A 100 -8.65 8.19 16.21
C LYS A 100 -9.43 7.32 15.25
N VAL A 101 -9.92 6.19 15.74
CA VAL A 101 -10.88 5.37 14.99
C VAL A 101 -12.24 6.05 15.07
N GLY A 102 -12.87 6.29 13.93
CA GLY A 102 -14.22 6.84 13.89
C GLY A 102 -15.22 5.90 14.56
N THR A 103 -16.20 6.46 15.28
CA THR A 103 -17.34 5.68 15.77
C THR A 103 -18.25 5.34 14.59
N ARG A 104 -18.83 4.13 14.60
CA ARG A 104 -19.84 3.75 13.60
C ARG A 104 -21.00 4.75 13.71
N ALA A 105 -21.35 5.43 12.62
CA ALA A 105 -22.55 6.25 12.60
C ALA A 105 -23.75 5.29 12.78
N THR A 106 -24.35 5.32 13.97
CA THR A 106 -25.62 4.66 14.29
C THR A 106 -26.74 5.33 13.54
#